data_AF-A0A956HRS4-F1
#
_entry.id   AF-A0A956HRS4-F1
#
_cell.length_a   1.000
_cell.length_b   1.000
_cell.length_c   1.000
_cell.angle_alpha   90.00
_cell.angle_beta   90.00
_cell.angle_gamma   90.00
#
_symmetry.space_group_name_H-M   'P 1'
#
loop_
_entity.id
_entity.type
_entity.pdbx_description
1 polymer ?
#
loop_
_entity_poly.entity_id
_entity_poly.type
_entity_poly.pdbx_seq_one_letter_code
_entity_poly.pdbx_strand_id
1 'polypeptide(L)'
;SGINDPEETLLRMKGAQNHAWSDVDHDGDLDLLVGGRDQGGGRPNFLFRNDVGQDNRWLAVRVEGDGVAIDRDAMGTRVTVRAGDQLRVDEKKSSRGMYNSEDTRVLHFGLGDMPCEGLELVVRWTDGSEVVFDRQDFGENMYVRVSYPDQLEIE
;
A
#
# COMPACT_ATOMS: atom_id res chain seq x y z
N SER A 1 7.59 17.47 10.43
CA SER A 1 8.59 16.40 10.67
C SER A 1 9.85 16.81 9.95
N GLY A 2 10.87 17.24 10.68
CA GLY A 2 11.99 18.00 10.14
C GLY A 2 13.20 17.19 9.68
N ILE A 3 13.11 15.90 9.34
CA ILE A 3 14.34 15.17 8.93
C ILE A 3 14.95 15.72 7.63
N ASN A 4 14.15 16.44 6.82
CA ASN A 4 14.58 17.11 5.59
C ASN A 4 14.76 18.63 5.73
N ASP A 5 14.60 19.19 6.94
CA ASP A 5 14.83 20.63 7.19
C ASP A 5 16.10 20.82 8.06
N PRO A 6 17.21 21.29 7.47
CA PRO A 6 18.45 21.50 8.21
C PRO A 6 18.40 22.67 9.20
N GLU A 7 17.36 23.51 9.16
CA GLU A 7 17.22 24.69 10.03
C GLU A 7 16.41 24.41 11.31
N GLU A 8 15.73 23.27 11.43
CA GLU A 8 14.96 22.92 12.63
C GLU A 8 15.82 22.22 13.71
N THR A 9 15.56 22.56 14.98
CA THR A 9 16.16 21.84 16.13
C THR A 9 15.48 20.48 16.29
N LEU A 10 16.04 19.45 15.65
CA LEU A 10 15.40 18.14 15.54
C LEU A 10 15.13 17.47 16.90
N LEU A 11 13.89 17.03 17.10
CA LEU A 11 13.60 15.95 18.03
C LEU A 11 14.25 14.67 17.47
N ARG A 12 15.41 14.28 18.02
CA ARG A 12 16.03 13.00 17.66
C ARG A 12 15.13 11.87 18.15
N MET A 13 14.75 10.95 17.26
CA MET A 13 14.07 9.73 17.67
C MET A 13 15.04 8.87 18.49
N LYS A 14 14.85 8.83 19.82
CA LYS A 14 15.72 8.07 20.73
C LYS A 14 15.34 6.59 20.85
N GLY A 15 14.28 6.13 20.17
CA GLY A 15 13.92 4.71 20.04
C GLY A 15 12.55 4.53 19.40
N ALA A 16 12.45 3.58 18.47
CA ALA A 16 11.19 3.17 17.83
C ALA A 16 10.57 1.97 18.56
N GLN A 17 9.24 1.86 18.53
CA GLN A 17 8.53 0.63 18.95
C GLN A 17 7.75 0.03 17.79
N ASN A 18 7.08 0.85 16.99
CA ASN A 18 6.22 0.43 15.90
C ASN A 18 6.44 1.30 14.66
N HIS A 19 6.02 0.81 13.52
CA HIS A 19 6.02 1.56 12.26
C HIS A 19 4.82 1.15 11.40
N ALA A 20 4.47 1.99 10.44
CA ALA A 20 3.46 1.71 9.43
C ALA A 20 3.83 2.42 8.13
N TRP A 21 3.76 1.71 7.01
CA TRP A 21 3.84 2.31 5.68
C TRP A 21 2.45 2.70 5.18
N SER A 22 2.32 3.88 4.59
CA SER A 22 1.12 4.35 3.91
C SER A 22 1.48 5.51 2.99
N ASP A 23 0.84 5.63 1.85
CA ASP A 23 0.84 6.86 1.07
C ASP A 23 -0.19 7.81 1.71
N VAL A 24 0.26 8.85 2.42
CA VAL A 24 -0.61 9.67 3.29
C VAL A 24 -1.25 10.84 2.56
N ASP A 25 -0.65 11.28 1.46
CA ASP A 25 -1.09 12.40 0.63
C ASP A 25 -1.62 11.96 -0.75
N HIS A 26 -1.62 10.64 -0.99
CA HIS A 26 -2.16 9.98 -2.17
C HIS A 26 -1.42 10.35 -3.46
N ASP A 27 -0.11 10.49 -3.38
CA ASP A 27 0.71 10.87 -4.53
C ASP A 27 1.40 9.69 -5.22
N GLY A 28 1.43 8.51 -4.58
CA GLY A 28 1.97 7.27 -5.13
C GLY A 28 3.24 6.78 -4.46
N ASP A 29 3.91 7.62 -3.66
CA ASP A 29 5.03 7.20 -2.84
C ASP A 29 4.57 6.77 -1.43
N LEU A 30 5.22 5.75 -0.87
CA LEU A 30 4.87 5.26 0.46
C LEU A 30 5.63 6.07 1.52
N ASP A 31 4.89 6.69 2.43
CA ASP A 31 5.43 7.33 3.63
C ASP A 31 5.63 6.33 4.76
N LEU A 32 6.47 6.71 5.72
CA LEU A 32 6.75 5.93 6.91
C LEU A 32 6.32 6.68 8.17
N LEU A 33 5.33 6.15 8.87
CA LEU A 33 5.01 6.56 10.24
C LEU A 33 5.79 5.69 11.22
N VAL A 34 6.53 6.30 12.16
CA VAL A 34 7.23 5.59 13.23
C VAL A 34 6.77 6.09 14.58
N GLY A 35 6.35 5.16 15.43
CA GLY A 35 5.98 5.44 16.81
C GLY A 35 7.19 5.37 17.74
N GLY A 36 7.40 6.45 18.51
CA GLY A 36 8.49 6.56 19.46
C GLY A 36 8.19 5.89 20.81
N ARG A 37 9.24 5.37 21.43
CA ARG A 37 9.20 4.85 22.80
C ARG A 37 9.25 5.98 23.82
N ASP A 38 8.47 5.86 24.89
CA ASP A 38 8.66 6.74 26.05
C ASP A 38 9.98 6.47 26.76
N GLN A 39 10.81 7.50 26.87
CA GLN A 39 12.09 7.48 27.56
C GLN A 39 12.19 8.59 28.62
N GLY A 40 11.06 9.00 29.19
CA GLY A 40 10.99 10.06 30.20
C GLY A 40 10.69 11.45 29.61
N GLY A 41 10.08 11.49 28.42
CA GLY A 41 9.74 12.74 27.71
C GLY A 41 8.48 12.64 26.85
N GLY A 42 7.68 11.58 27.02
CA GLY A 42 6.52 11.28 26.19
C GLY A 42 6.84 10.34 25.03
N ARG A 43 5.82 10.05 24.22
CA ARG A 43 5.88 9.13 23.06
C ARG A 43 5.75 9.91 21.75
N PRO A 44 6.83 10.57 21.27
CA PRO A 44 6.75 11.31 20.02
C PRO A 44 6.54 10.36 18.84
N ASN A 45 5.64 10.71 17.93
CA ASN A 45 5.48 10.02 16.64
C ASN A 45 6.13 10.85 15.54
N PHE A 46 6.73 10.17 14.56
CA PHE A 46 7.42 10.79 13.45
C PHE A 46 6.82 10.29 12.13
N LEU A 47 6.34 11.21 11.31
CA LEU A 47 5.96 10.93 9.92
C LEU A 47 7.13 11.32 9.03
N PHE A 48 7.70 10.34 8.35
CA PHE A 48 8.69 10.53 7.31
C PHE A 48 7.96 10.51 5.97
N ARG A 49 7.67 11.71 5.46
CA ARG A 49 7.08 11.88 4.15
C ARG A 49 8.16 11.66 3.10
N ASN A 50 7.91 10.78 2.15
CA ASN A 50 8.74 10.72 0.96
C ASN A 50 8.29 11.84 0.01
N ASP A 51 9.27 12.43 -0.66
CA ASP A 51 9.06 13.44 -1.69
C ASP A 51 9.93 13.02 -2.86
N VAL A 52 9.71 11.78 -3.33
CA VAL A 52 10.39 11.26 -4.52
C VAL A 52 9.51 11.61 -5.71
N GLY A 53 10.01 12.44 -6.63
CA GLY A 53 9.20 12.94 -7.75
C GLY A 53 8.43 11.83 -8.50
N GLN A 54 7.33 12.22 -9.14
CA GLN A 54 6.34 11.32 -9.76
C GLN A 54 6.77 10.76 -11.14
N ASP A 55 8.03 10.39 -11.28
CA ASP A 55 8.60 9.91 -12.55
C ASP A 55 8.24 8.44 -12.84
N ASN A 56 7.99 7.65 -11.79
CA ASN A 56 7.63 6.24 -11.91
C ASN A 56 6.11 6.05 -11.81
N ARG A 57 5.60 5.14 -12.65
CA ARG A 57 4.19 4.79 -12.61
C ARG A 57 3.87 3.87 -11.44
N TRP A 58 2.66 4.00 -10.90
CA TRP A 58 2.20 3.20 -9.75
C TRP A 58 0.73 2.79 -9.88
N LEU A 59 0.31 1.84 -9.06
CA LEU A 59 -1.08 1.45 -8.89
C LEU A 59 -1.31 1.06 -7.42
N ALA A 60 -2.34 1.60 -6.80
CA ALA A 60 -2.74 1.23 -5.45
C ALA A 60 -4.08 0.49 -5.49
N VAL A 61 -4.14 -0.69 -4.87
CA VAL A 61 -5.30 -1.59 -4.97
C VAL A 61 -5.87 -1.86 -3.59
N ARG A 62 -7.11 -1.41 -3.36
CA ARG A 62 -7.92 -1.77 -2.20
C ARG A 62 -8.77 -2.97 -2.55
N VAL A 63 -8.67 -4.07 -1.78
CA VAL A 63 -9.57 -5.23 -1.92
C VAL A 63 -10.57 -5.30 -0.77
N GLU A 64 -11.83 -5.61 -1.08
CA GLU A 64 -12.94 -5.71 -0.11
C GLU A 64 -13.74 -7.00 -0.34
N GLY A 65 -14.07 -7.70 0.75
CA GLY A 65 -14.87 -8.92 0.71
C GLY A 65 -16.33 -8.66 1.03
N ASP A 66 -17.20 -9.60 0.68
CA ASP A 66 -18.64 -9.52 0.93
C ASP A 66 -19.04 -9.73 2.41
N GLY A 67 -18.09 -10.20 3.24
CA GLY A 67 -18.32 -10.57 4.63
C GLY A 67 -19.04 -11.90 4.82
N VAL A 68 -19.19 -12.70 3.76
CA VAL A 68 -19.86 -14.01 3.77
C VAL A 68 -18.92 -15.09 3.26
N ALA A 69 -18.52 -15.02 1.98
CA ALA A 69 -17.54 -15.93 1.39
C ALA A 69 -16.12 -15.47 1.71
N ILE A 70 -15.88 -14.16 1.63
CA ILE A 70 -14.61 -13.52 1.92
C ILE A 70 -14.84 -12.57 3.10
N ASP A 71 -13.93 -12.53 4.08
CA ASP A 71 -14.06 -11.57 5.17
C ASP A 71 -14.08 -10.12 4.64
N ARG A 72 -14.73 -9.19 5.35
CA ARG A 72 -14.93 -7.82 4.85
C ARG A 72 -13.62 -7.10 4.51
N ASP A 73 -12.57 -7.38 5.29
CA ASP A 73 -11.26 -6.82 5.05
C ASP A 73 -10.47 -7.59 3.98
N ALA A 74 -11.00 -8.68 3.42
CA ALA A 74 -10.38 -9.51 2.39
C ALA A 74 -8.95 -9.96 2.75
N MET A 75 -8.71 -10.29 4.02
CA MET A 75 -7.40 -10.71 4.52
C MET A 75 -6.93 -11.99 3.85
N GLY A 76 -5.69 -12.03 3.38
CA GLY A 76 -5.11 -13.15 2.63
C GLY A 76 -5.39 -13.12 1.13
N THR A 77 -6.16 -12.16 0.63
CA THR A 77 -6.34 -11.96 -0.82
C THR A 77 -5.01 -11.58 -1.46
N ARG A 78 -4.67 -12.27 -2.55
CA ARG A 78 -3.44 -12.04 -3.31
C ARG A 78 -3.75 -11.24 -4.57
N VAL A 79 -3.04 -10.15 -4.75
CA VAL A 79 -3.14 -9.29 -5.94
C VAL A 79 -1.84 -9.37 -6.71
N THR A 80 -1.97 -9.56 -8.02
CA THR A 80 -0.86 -9.66 -8.95
C THR A 80 -1.06 -8.65 -10.07
N VAL A 81 -0.06 -7.80 -10.30
CA VAL A 81 0.02 -6.94 -11.49
C VAL A 81 1.06 -7.53 -12.44
N ARG A 82 0.68 -7.77 -13.69
CA ARG A 82 1.59 -8.37 -14.68
C ARG A 82 1.46 -7.72 -16.05
N ALA A 83 2.57 -7.67 -16.78
CA ALA A 83 2.60 -7.32 -18.20
C ALA A 83 3.90 -7.86 -18.83
N GLY A 84 3.79 -8.51 -20.00
CA GLY A 84 4.91 -9.22 -20.61
C GLY A 84 5.54 -10.22 -19.65
N ASP A 85 6.86 -10.12 -19.43
CA ASP A 85 7.61 -10.98 -18.50
C ASP A 85 7.70 -10.40 -17.07
N GLN A 86 7.07 -9.25 -16.80
CA GLN A 86 7.13 -8.61 -15.50
C GLN A 86 5.94 -8.99 -14.61
N LEU A 87 6.24 -9.24 -13.34
CA LEU A 87 5.28 -9.62 -12.31
C LEU A 87 5.53 -8.81 -11.03
N ARG A 88 4.46 -8.32 -10.41
CA ARG A 88 4.47 -7.81 -9.03
C ARG A 88 3.34 -8.49 -8.28
N VAL A 89 3.62 -8.97 -7.08
CA VAL A 89 2.65 -9.70 -6.25
C VAL A 89 2.69 -9.11 -4.86
N ASP A 90 1.52 -8.85 -4.30
CA ASP A 90 1.37 -8.62 -2.87
C ASP A 90 0.11 -9.29 -2.34
N GLU A 91 0.02 -9.43 -1.03
CA GLU A 91 -1.05 -10.11 -0.34
C GLU A 91 -1.47 -9.27 0.86
N LYS A 92 -2.78 -9.10 1.04
CA LYS A 92 -3.33 -8.31 2.13
C LYS A 92 -3.12 -9.02 3.47
N LYS A 93 -2.22 -8.48 4.29
CA LYS A 93 -1.79 -9.07 5.56
C LYS A 93 -2.47 -8.36 6.74
N SER A 94 -2.62 -9.10 7.83
CA SER A 94 -3.21 -8.63 9.08
C SER A 94 -2.16 -8.37 10.18
N SER A 95 -0.87 -8.37 9.84
CA SER A 95 0.21 -7.98 10.76
C SER A 95 1.48 -7.60 10.04
N ARG A 96 2.13 -6.53 10.50
CA ARG A 96 3.52 -6.22 10.14
C ARG A 96 4.30 -5.57 11.28
N GLY A 97 5.36 -6.24 11.74
CA GLY A 97 6.29 -5.67 12.72
C GLY A 97 6.01 -6.09 14.16
N MET A 98 6.17 -5.18 15.10
CA MET A 98 6.09 -5.42 16.55
C MET A 98 5.09 -4.45 17.19
N TYR A 99 4.48 -4.85 18.31
CA TYR A 99 3.49 -4.05 19.05
C TYR A 99 2.20 -3.78 18.26
N ASN A 100 1.66 -4.80 17.58
CA ASN A 100 0.40 -4.73 16.84
C ASN A 100 0.40 -3.65 15.75
N SER A 101 1.54 -3.45 15.08
CA SER A 101 1.63 -2.57 13.94
C SER A 101 1.08 -3.22 12.68
N GLU A 102 0.46 -2.38 11.85
CA GLU A 102 -0.07 -2.70 10.54
C GLU A 102 0.35 -1.60 9.57
N ASP A 103 0.70 -1.96 8.35
CA ASP A 103 0.77 -1.00 7.24
C ASP A 103 -0.65 -0.64 6.77
N THR A 104 -0.73 0.26 5.80
CA THR A 104 -1.95 0.47 5.02
C THR A 104 -2.51 -0.86 4.51
N ARG A 105 -3.84 -0.94 4.45
CA ARG A 105 -4.58 -2.08 3.87
C ARG A 105 -4.68 -2.00 2.34
N VAL A 106 -4.13 -0.95 1.74
CA VAL A 106 -4.05 -0.76 0.28
C VAL A 106 -2.73 -1.34 -0.22
N LEU A 107 -2.79 -2.17 -1.26
CA LEU A 107 -1.60 -2.80 -1.85
C LEU A 107 -1.00 -1.84 -2.88
N HIS A 108 0.22 -1.36 -2.65
CA HIS A 108 0.91 -0.45 -3.56
C HIS A 108 1.87 -1.21 -4.49
N PHE A 109 1.74 -0.93 -5.79
CA PHE A 109 2.57 -1.52 -6.85
C PHE A 109 3.30 -0.43 -7.61
N GLY A 110 4.62 -0.41 -7.52
CA GLY A 110 5.46 0.35 -8.44
C GLY A 110 5.51 -0.36 -9.80
N LEU A 111 4.95 0.29 -10.83
CA LEU A 111 4.92 -0.21 -12.20
C LEU A 111 6.20 0.15 -12.97
N GLY A 112 6.79 1.33 -12.71
CA GLY A 112 8.02 1.78 -13.37
C GLY A 112 7.92 1.64 -14.90
N ASP A 113 8.84 0.87 -15.49
CA ASP A 113 8.90 0.59 -16.94
C ASP A 113 8.10 -0.64 -17.40
N MET A 114 7.17 -1.15 -16.58
CA MET A 114 6.31 -2.28 -16.97
C MET A 114 5.49 -1.95 -18.24
N PRO A 115 5.41 -2.80 -19.27
CA PRO A 115 4.65 -2.47 -20.48
C PRO A 115 3.19 -2.07 -20.18
N CYS A 116 2.68 -1.03 -20.86
CA CYS A 116 1.27 -0.67 -20.78
C CYS A 116 0.38 -1.68 -21.52
N GLU A 117 0.90 -2.23 -22.64
CA GLU A 117 0.22 -3.25 -23.41
C GLU A 117 0.21 -4.58 -22.64
N GLY A 118 -0.97 -5.20 -22.52
CA GLY A 118 -1.14 -6.44 -21.77
C GLY A 118 -0.96 -6.29 -20.26
N LEU A 119 -1.12 -5.07 -19.72
CA LEU A 119 -1.17 -4.86 -18.28
C LEU A 119 -2.47 -5.45 -17.72
N GLU A 120 -2.32 -6.41 -16.81
CA GLU A 120 -3.42 -7.11 -16.16
C GLU A 120 -3.32 -6.97 -14.64
N LEU A 121 -4.48 -6.82 -14.00
CA LEU A 121 -4.66 -6.91 -12.55
C LEU A 121 -5.41 -8.22 -12.25
N VAL A 122 -4.72 -9.14 -11.58
CA VAL A 122 -5.27 -10.43 -11.18
C VAL A 122 -5.51 -10.44 -9.68
N VAL A 123 -6.75 -10.68 -9.25
CA VAL A 123 -7.13 -10.77 -7.84
C VAL A 123 -7.57 -12.20 -7.55
N ARG A 124 -6.80 -12.88 -6.69
CA ARG A 124 -7.12 -14.21 -6.20
C ARG A 124 -7.61 -14.14 -4.77
N TRP A 125 -8.86 -14.50 -4.58
CA TRP A 125 -9.57 -14.49 -3.31
C TRP A 125 -9.21 -15.72 -2.45
N THR A 126 -9.50 -15.66 -1.15
CA THR A 126 -9.13 -16.71 -0.19
C THR A 126 -9.96 -18.00 -0.32
N ASP A 127 -11.11 -17.94 -0.97
CA ASP A 127 -11.91 -19.11 -1.36
C ASP A 127 -11.30 -19.86 -2.58
N GLY A 128 -10.27 -19.29 -3.19
CA GLY A 128 -9.57 -19.83 -4.35
C GLY A 128 -10.10 -19.35 -5.70
N SER A 129 -11.18 -18.56 -5.73
CA SER A 129 -11.65 -17.90 -6.95
C SER A 129 -10.69 -16.80 -7.40
N GLU A 130 -10.73 -16.48 -8.69
CA GLU A 130 -9.83 -15.51 -9.32
C GLU A 130 -10.61 -14.66 -10.32
N VAL A 131 -10.33 -13.36 -10.34
CA VAL A 131 -10.80 -12.40 -11.35
C VAL A 131 -9.60 -11.71 -11.98
N VAL A 132 -9.71 -11.41 -13.28
CA VAL A 132 -8.70 -10.70 -14.06
C VAL A 132 -9.35 -9.45 -14.66
N PHE A 133 -8.70 -8.31 -14.49
CA PHE A 133 -9.05 -7.05 -15.13
C PHE A 133 -7.96 -6.67 -16.13
N ASP A 134 -8.38 -6.18 -17.29
CA ASP A 134 -7.49 -5.74 -18.35
C ASP A 134 -7.22 -4.24 -18.23
N ARG A 135 -6.18 -3.75 -18.92
CA ARG A 135 -5.81 -2.33 -18.94
C ARG A 135 -6.94 -1.37 -19.35
N GLN A 136 -8.01 -1.85 -19.97
CA GLN A 136 -9.17 -1.02 -20.31
C GLN A 136 -10.08 -0.72 -19.10
N ASP A 137 -10.00 -1.53 -18.05
CA ASP A 137 -10.82 -1.41 -16.84
C ASP A 137 -10.21 -0.43 -15.83
N PHE A 138 -8.88 -0.24 -15.86
CA PHE A 138 -8.15 0.61 -14.93
C PHE A 138 -6.96 1.33 -15.59
N GLY A 139 -6.46 2.40 -14.96
CA GLY A 139 -5.32 3.17 -15.43
C GLY A 139 -4.02 2.92 -14.66
N GLU A 140 -3.21 3.96 -14.58
CA GLU A 140 -1.97 4.03 -13.80
C GLU A 140 -1.96 5.33 -13.01
N ASN A 141 -1.12 5.42 -12.00
CA ASN A 141 -1.01 6.55 -11.06
C ASN A 141 -2.33 6.84 -10.37
N MET A 142 -2.95 5.79 -9.82
CA MET A 142 -4.28 5.87 -9.24
C MET A 142 -4.52 4.81 -8.17
N TYR A 143 -5.59 5.05 -7.43
CA TYR A 143 -6.21 4.07 -6.57
C TYR A 143 -7.36 3.37 -7.29
N VAL A 144 -7.46 2.06 -7.09
CA VAL A 144 -8.61 1.27 -7.50
C VAL A 144 -9.12 0.45 -6.33
N ARG A 145 -10.44 0.27 -6.28
CA ARG A 145 -11.11 -0.67 -5.38
C ARG A 145 -11.57 -1.88 -6.16
N VAL A 146 -11.27 -3.06 -5.65
CA VAL A 146 -11.81 -4.33 -6.14
C VAL A 146 -12.66 -4.96 -5.05
N SER A 147 -13.95 -5.08 -5.31
CA SER A 147 -14.92 -5.69 -4.42
C SER A 147 -15.27 -7.09 -4.92
N TYR A 148 -15.23 -8.08 -4.02
CA TYR A 148 -15.63 -9.45 -4.35
C TYR A 148 -17.06 -9.51 -4.91
N PRO A 149 -17.33 -10.30 -5.96
CA PRO A 149 -16.39 -11.22 -6.61
C PRO A 149 -15.54 -10.59 -7.72
N ASP A 150 -16.03 -9.56 -8.40
CA ASP A 150 -15.48 -9.12 -9.70
C ASP A 150 -15.73 -7.64 -10.03
N GLN A 151 -16.01 -6.79 -9.04
CA GLN A 151 -16.28 -5.37 -9.28
C GLN A 151 -15.02 -4.53 -9.10
N LEU A 152 -14.69 -3.69 -10.09
CA LEU A 152 -13.60 -2.71 -10.03
C LEU A 152 -14.14 -1.28 -10.14
N GLU A 153 -13.68 -0.41 -9.24
CA GLU A 153 -13.99 1.03 -9.22
C GLU A 153 -12.69 1.85 -9.14
N ILE A 154 -12.63 3.00 -9.82
CA ILE A 154 -11.53 3.96 -9.69
C ILE A 154 -11.87 4.91 -8.53
N GLU A 155 -10.94 5.12 -7.60
CA GLU A 155 -11.10 6.03 -6.44
C GLU A 155 -10.57 7.44 -6.72
#